data_AF-A0A6B2SXM8-F1
#
_entry.id   AF-A0A6B2SXM8-F1
#
_cell.length_a   1.000
_cell.length_b   1.000
_cell.length_c   1.000
_cell.angle_alpha   90.00
_cell.angle_beta   90.00
_cell.angle_gamma   90.00
#
_symmetry.space_group_name_H-M   'P 1'
#
loop_
_entity.id
_entity.type
_entity.pdbx_description
1 polymer ?
#
loop_
_entity_poly.entity_id
_entity_poly.type
_entity_poly.pdbx_seq_one_letter_code
_entity_poly.pdbx_strand_id
1 'polypeptide(L)' 'MHPHHVPDPPAYDRLGELDVPCTLAIGERDQPEVVRLNETMAQRIPGCRVVRLAHSDHFPTVREPDAVLDVILEAYAEAR' A
#
# COMPACT_ATOMS: atom_id res chain seq x y z
N MET A 1 -10.93 18.49 -23.23
CA MET A 1 -10.43 17.38 -22.38
C MET A 1 -11.27 17.36 -21.13
N HIS A 2 -11.71 16.18 -20.67
CA HIS A 2 -12.39 16.08 -19.38
C HIS A 2 -11.37 16.20 -18.23
N PRO A 3 -11.75 16.70 -17.05
CA PRO A 3 -10.82 16.91 -15.93
C PRO A 3 -10.04 15.66 -15.49
N HIS A 4 -10.56 14.45 -15.76
CA HIS A 4 -9.91 13.17 -15.46
C HIS A 4 -8.87 12.71 -16.50
N HIS A 5 -8.62 13.50 -17.56
CA HIS A 5 -7.64 13.18 -18.60
C HIS A 5 -6.28 13.87 -18.39
N VAL A 6 -6.11 14.62 -17.30
CA VAL A 6 -4.79 15.14 -16.93
C VAL A 6 -4.09 14.05 -16.11
N PRO A 7 -2.94 13.53 -16.55
CA PRO A 7 -2.18 12.58 -15.76
C PRO A 7 -1.69 13.25 -14.47
N ASP A 8 -1.80 12.55 -13.34
CA ASP A 8 -1.19 13.00 -12.11
C ASP A 8 0.34 13.14 -12.28
N PRO A 9 0.98 14.06 -11.56
CA PRO A 9 2.44 14.13 -11.51
C PRO A 9 3.03 12.78 -11.07
N PRO A 10 4.18 12.36 -11.63
CA PRO A 10 4.85 11.13 -11.20
C PRO A 10 5.15 11.16 -9.69
N ALA A 11 4.64 10.18 -8.95
CA ALA A 11 4.83 10.06 -7.49
C ALA A 11 5.86 8.99 -7.09
N TYR A 12 6.13 8.03 -7.97
CA TYR A 12 6.91 6.84 -7.63
C TYR A 12 8.35 7.15 -7.17
N ASP A 13 9.03 8.08 -7.84
CA ASP A 13 10.39 8.49 -7.47
C ASP A 13 10.44 9.36 -6.21
N ARG A 14 9.28 9.84 -5.76
CA ARG A 14 9.12 10.72 -4.58
C ARG A 14 8.69 9.97 -3.32
N LEU A 15 8.54 8.64 -3.38
CA LEU A 15 8.18 7.83 -2.22
C LEU A 15 9.17 7.99 -1.05
N GLY A 16 10.44 8.28 -1.34
CA GLY A 16 11.48 8.58 -0.35
C GLY A 16 11.31 9.92 0.38
N GLU A 17 10.44 10.80 -0.11
CA GLU A 17 10.14 12.10 0.50
C GLU A 17 9.08 12.00 1.61
N LEU A 18 8.43 10.84 1.79
CA LEU A 18 7.41 10.65 2.82
C LEU A 18 8.03 10.71 4.22
N ASP A 19 7.54 11.61 5.06
CA ASP A 19 7.95 11.84 6.46
C ASP A 19 6.85 11.44 7.47
N VAL A 20 5.80 10.78 7.00
CA VAL A 20 4.67 10.29 7.81
C VAL A 20 4.72 8.77 7.97
N PRO A 21 4.22 8.21 9.09
CA PRO A 21 4.06 6.77 9.24
C PRO A 21 3.28 6.17 8.06
N CYS A 22 3.84 5.12 7.45
CA CYS A 22 3.29 4.50 6.25
C CYS A 22 3.22 2.99 6.40
N THR A 23 2.04 2.42 6.15
CA THR A 23 1.82 0.97 6.12
C THR A 23 1.40 0.54 4.72
N LEU A 24 2.02 -0.50 4.20
CA LEU A 24 1.72 -1.10 2.90
C LEU A 24 1.22 -2.54 3.08
N ALA A 25 -0.07 -2.75 2.82
CA ALA A 25 -0.71 -4.07 2.84
C ALA A 25 -0.62 -4.72 1.45
N ILE A 26 -0.02 -5.91 1.37
CA ILE A 26 0.23 -6.63 0.11
C ILE A 26 -0.60 -7.92 0.08
N GLY A 27 -1.52 -8.03 -0.86
CA GLY A 27 -2.19 -9.30 -1.18
C GLY A 27 -1.22 -10.27 -1.86
N GLU A 28 -0.90 -11.39 -1.22
CA GLU A 28 0.08 -12.34 -1.76
C GLU A 28 -0.37 -13.07 -3.02
N ARG A 29 -1.69 -13.05 -3.30
CA ARG A 29 -2.29 -13.70 -4.47
C ARG A 29 -2.59 -12.71 -5.60
N ASP A 30 -2.16 -11.46 -5.48
CA ASP A 30 -2.21 -10.51 -6.58
C ASP A 30 -1.21 -10.93 -7.68
N GLN A 31 -1.26 -10.23 -8.81
CA GLN A 31 -0.36 -10.46 -9.93
C GLN A 31 1.10 -10.33 -9.45
N PRO A 32 2.00 -11.25 -9.86
CA PRO A 32 3.39 -11.24 -9.36
C PRO A 32 4.13 -9.91 -9.58
N GLU A 33 3.80 -9.17 -10.63
CA GLU A 33 4.37 -7.84 -10.88
C GLU A 33 3.88 -6.78 -9.89
N VAL A 34 2.62 -6.86 -9.47
CA VAL A 34 2.03 -5.97 -8.45
C VAL A 34 2.67 -6.23 -7.10
N VAL A 35 2.84 -7.51 -6.73
CA VAL A 35 3.53 -7.90 -5.48
C VAL A 35 4.97 -7.36 -5.46
N ARG A 36 5.75 -7.58 -6.54
CA ARG A 36 7.12 -7.06 -6.64
C ARG A 36 7.19 -5.53 -6.63
N LEU A 37 6.24 -4.87 -7.28
CA LEU A 37 6.17 -3.41 -7.29
C LEU A 37 5.92 -2.88 -5.87
N ASN A 38 4.97 -3.46 -5.15
CA ASN A 38 4.67 -3.11 -3.76
C ASN A 38 5.85 -3.34 -2.82
N GLU A 39 6.58 -4.45 -2.98
CA GLU A 39 7.82 -4.70 -2.24
C GLU A 39 8.88 -3.64 -2.53
N THR A 40 9.02 -3.22 -3.79
CA THR A 40 9.93 -2.14 -4.18
C THR A 40 9.48 -0.78 -3.63
N MET A 41 8.17 -0.50 -3.60
CA MET A 41 7.62 0.70 -2.99
C MET A 41 7.93 0.74 -1.49
N ALA A 42 7.71 -0.36 -0.77
CA ALA A 42 8.00 -0.45 0.65
C ALA A 42 9.48 -0.19 0.96
N GLN A 43 10.40 -0.67 0.13
CA GLN A 43 11.84 -0.39 0.27
C GLN A 43 12.20 1.09 0.04
N ARG A 44 11.38 1.82 -0.72
CA ARG A 44 11.61 3.25 -1.02
C ARG A 44 11.03 4.18 0.04
N ILE A 45 9.99 3.76 0.76
CA ILE A 45 9.30 4.58 1.75
C ILE A 45 10.03 4.46 3.11
N PRO A 46 10.55 5.57 3.67
CA PRO A 46 11.25 5.54 4.95
C PRO A 46 10.36 5.00 6.07
N GLY A 47 10.86 4.01 6.82
CA GLY A 47 10.12 3.44 7.96
C GLY A 47 8.84 2.68 7.58
N CYS A 48 8.66 2.31 6.30
CA CYS A 48 7.44 1.64 5.86
C CYS A 48 7.23 0.30 6.56
N ARG A 49 6.05 0.13 7.14
CA ARG A 49 5.59 -1.13 7.68
C ARG A 49 4.93 -1.94 6.58
N VAL A 50 5.39 -3.17 6.36
CA VAL A 50 4.78 -4.09 5.38
C VAL A 50 3.90 -5.10 6.10
N VAL A 51 2.65 -5.25 5.65
CA VAL A 51 1.75 -6.30 6.10
C VAL A 51 1.39 -7.18 4.91
N ARG A 52 1.52 -8.50 5.05
CA ARG A 52 1.22 -9.46 3.99
C ARG A 52 -0.11 -10.14 4.27
N LEU A 53 -1.04 -10.05 3.32
CA LEU A 53 -2.37 -10.63 3.35
C LEU A 53 -2.35 -11.92 2.53
N ALA A 54 -2.15 -13.05 3.21
CA ALA A 54 -1.87 -14.35 2.59
C ALA A 54 -3.05 -14.92 1.77
N HIS A 55 -4.25 -14.37 1.93
CA HIS A 55 -5.46 -14.86 1.29
C HIS A 55 -6.14 -13.80 0.39
N SER A 56 -5.45 -12.70 0.12
CA SER A 56 -5.96 -11.58 -0.69
C SER A 56 -5.31 -11.50 -2.06
N ASP A 57 -6.16 -11.23 -3.05
CA ASP A 57 -5.78 -10.78 -4.39
C ASP A 57 -5.85 -9.24 -4.45
N HIS A 58 -6.18 -8.69 -5.61
CA HIS A 58 -6.34 -7.25 -5.83
C HIS A 58 -7.44 -6.58 -4.99
N PHE A 59 -8.32 -7.34 -4.35
CA PHE A 59 -9.46 -6.82 -3.59
C PHE A 59 -9.40 -7.20 -2.09
N PRO A 60 -8.37 -6.77 -1.34
CA PRO A 60 -8.18 -7.18 0.05
C PRO A 60 -9.36 -6.79 0.96
N THR A 61 -10.02 -5.66 0.69
CA THR A 61 -11.22 -5.22 1.43
C THR A 61 -12.44 -6.13 1.26
N VAL A 62 -12.44 -6.99 0.23
CA VAL A 62 -13.49 -7.99 -0.02
C VAL A 62 -13.05 -9.37 0.44
N ARG A 63 -11.78 -9.72 0.24
CA ARG A 63 -11.23 -11.04 0.57
C ARG A 63 -11.00 -11.24 2.06
N GLU A 64 -10.42 -10.24 2.72
CA GLU A 64 -10.02 -10.29 4.13
C GLU A 64 -10.41 -8.97 4.84
N PRO A 65 -11.71 -8.63 4.90
CA PRO A 65 -12.18 -7.34 5.44
C PRO A 65 -11.70 -7.08 6.88
N ASP A 66 -11.72 -8.12 7.73
CA ASP A 66 -11.29 -8.01 9.13
C ASP A 66 -9.77 -7.78 9.23
N ALA A 67 -8.97 -8.48 8.42
CA ALA A 67 -7.52 -8.27 8.40
C ALA A 67 -7.16 -6.86 7.91
N VAL A 68 -7.90 -6.33 6.94
CA VAL A 68 -7.73 -4.93 6.50
C VAL A 68 -8.11 -3.95 7.61
N LEU A 69 -9.19 -4.20 8.33
CA LEU A 69 -9.59 -3.38 9.47
C LEU A 69 -8.50 -3.36 10.55
N ASP A 70 -7.95 -4.52 10.90
CA ASP A 70 -6.87 -4.64 11.88
C ASP A 70 -5.63 -3.85 11.44
N VAL A 71 -5.23 -3.96 10.17
CA VAL A 71 -4.12 -3.16 9.61
C VAL A 71 -4.36 -1.67 9.75
N ILE A 72 -5.58 -1.19 9.48
CA ILE A 72 -5.94 0.23 9.60
C ILE A 72 -5.87 0.69 11.06
N LEU A 73 -6.44 -0.10 11.99
CA LEU A 73 -6.47 0.24 13.41
C LEU A 73 -5.07 0.28 14.01
N GLU A 74 -4.21 -0.67 13.65
CA GLU A 74 -2.83 -0.71 14.10
C GLU A 74 -2.00 0.45 13.52
N ALA A 75 -2.14 0.73 12.22
CA ALA A 75 -1.47 1.88 11.60
C ALA A 75 -1.90 3.21 12.25
N TYR A 76 -3.17 3.35 12.61
CA TYR A 76 -3.66 4.52 13.33
C TYR A 76 -3.09 4.63 14.74
N ALA A 77 -2.97 3.52 15.46
CA ALA A 77 -2.40 3.50 16.81
C ALA A 77 -0.91 3.88 16.81
N GLU A 78 -0.15 3.46 15.80
CA GLU A 78 1.28 3.79 15.63
C GLU A 78 1.52 5.26 15.25
N ALA A 79 0.54 5.92 14.63
CA ALA A 79 0.66 7.31 14.19
C ALA A 79 0.30 8.35 15.27
N ARG A 80 -0.13 7.92 16.46
CA ARG A 80 -0.50 8.79 17.60
C ARG A 80 0.64 8.95 18.61
#